data_AF-A0A2N5KNZ1-F1
#
_entry.id   AF-A0A2N5KNZ1-F1
#
_cell.length_a   1.000
_cell.length_b   1.000
_cell.length_c   1.000
_cell.angle_alpha   90.00
_cell.angle_beta   90.00
_cell.angle_gamma   90.00
#
_symmetry.space_group_name_H-M   'P 1'
#
loop_
_entity.id
_entity.type
_entity.pdbx_description
1 polymer ?
#
loop_
_entity_poly.entity_id
_entity_poly.type
_entity_poly.pdbx_seq_one_letter_code
_entity_poly.pdbx_strand_id
1 'polypeptide(L)'
;RDYLGSEGAFFARGGSIRVETDPPGGFEFNVDGELIGCGPADFSAIPRALDVIVGPGYVPDPLERPPRPSGHLLGLAADSNGRGS
;
A
#
# COMPACT_ATOMS: atom_id res chain seq x y z
N ARG A 1 9.20 -21.52 -2.36
CA ARG A 1 9.18 -21.14 -3.80
C ARG A 1 8.90 -19.66 -3.84
N ASP A 2 9.74 -18.89 -4.51
CA ASP A 2 9.57 -17.46 -4.67
C ASP A 2 8.62 -17.23 -5.86
N TYR A 3 7.45 -16.66 -5.60
CA TYR A 3 6.41 -16.37 -6.59
C TYR A 3 6.35 -14.88 -6.94
N LEU A 4 7.23 -14.04 -6.37
CA LEU A 4 7.17 -12.59 -6.53
C LEU A 4 7.57 -12.11 -7.94
N GLY A 5 8.09 -13.02 -8.78
CA GLY A 5 8.42 -12.77 -10.18
C GLY A 5 7.71 -13.70 -11.16
N SER A 6 6.70 -14.47 -10.73
CA SER A 6 5.92 -15.29 -11.66
C SER A 6 4.90 -14.46 -12.43
N GLU A 7 4.62 -14.86 -13.67
CA GLU A 7 3.55 -14.26 -14.48
C GLU A 7 2.22 -14.24 -13.70
N GLY A 8 1.54 -13.09 -13.73
CA GLY A 8 0.28 -12.88 -12.99
C GLY A 8 0.44 -12.44 -11.53
N ALA A 9 1.67 -12.35 -10.99
CA ALA A 9 1.92 -11.79 -9.67
C ALA A 9 2.43 -10.34 -9.76
N PHE A 10 1.82 -9.43 -9.01
CA PHE A 10 2.30 -8.07 -8.83
C PHE A 10 2.84 -7.91 -7.41
N PHE A 11 4.04 -7.35 -7.27
CA PHE A 11 4.67 -7.08 -5.98
C PHE A 11 5.13 -5.62 -5.88
N ALA A 12 4.68 -4.96 -4.83
CA ALA A 12 5.13 -3.63 -4.44
C ALA A 12 5.13 -3.52 -2.90
N ARG A 13 5.97 -2.62 -2.37
CA ARG A 13 5.99 -2.29 -0.93
C ARG A 13 5.57 -0.83 -0.75
N GLY A 14 4.74 -0.59 0.26
CA GLY A 14 4.21 0.73 0.58
C GLY A 14 3.70 0.77 2.03
N GLY A 15 3.82 1.94 2.67
CA GLY A 15 3.37 2.13 4.05
C GLY A 15 1.85 2.26 4.19
N SER A 16 1.14 2.54 3.10
CA SER A 16 -0.32 2.61 3.07
C SER A 16 -0.83 2.17 1.70
N ILE A 17 -1.98 1.52 1.69
CA ILE A 17 -2.69 1.09 0.49
C ILE A 17 -4.20 1.30 0.65
N ARG A 18 -4.86 1.62 -0.46
CA ARG A 18 -6.32 1.60 -0.57
C ARG A 18 -6.71 0.52 -1.56
N VAL A 19 -7.71 -0.28 -1.20
CA VAL A 19 -8.21 -1.36 -2.06
C VAL A 19 -9.70 -1.16 -2.29
N GLU A 20 -10.08 -1.09 -3.56
CA GLU A 20 -11.46 -0.90 -4.02
C GLU A 20 -11.72 -1.70 -5.30
N THR A 21 -12.99 -1.95 -5.59
CA THR A 21 -13.45 -2.66 -6.80
C THR A 21 -14.54 -1.87 -7.51
N ASP A 22 -14.72 -2.17 -8.80
CA ASP A 22 -15.83 -1.70 -9.60
C ASP A 22 -16.64 -2.90 -10.13
N PRO A 23 -17.92 -3.06 -9.74
CA PRO A 23 -18.67 -2.21 -8.82
C PRO A 23 -18.15 -2.33 -7.36
N PRO A 24 -18.41 -1.33 -6.50
CA PRO A 24 -18.04 -1.41 -5.09
C PRO A 24 -18.68 -2.61 -4.39
N GLY A 25 -17.98 -3.19 -3.41
CA GLY A 25 -18.49 -4.33 -2.64
C GLY A 25 -18.26 -5.70 -3.27
N GLY A 26 -17.40 -5.80 -4.30
CA GLY A 26 -17.19 -7.04 -5.05
C GLY A 26 -16.44 -8.17 -4.32
N PHE A 27 -15.97 -7.95 -3.08
CA PHE A 27 -15.20 -8.93 -2.31
C PHE A 27 -15.22 -8.60 -0.82
N GLU A 28 -14.90 -9.57 0.04
CA GLU A 28 -14.74 -9.41 1.49
C GLU A 28 -13.27 -9.42 1.90
N PHE A 29 -12.93 -8.64 2.93
CA PHE A 29 -11.60 -8.69 3.55
C PHE A 29 -11.58 -9.64 4.74
N ASN A 30 -10.59 -10.52 4.76
CA ASN A 30 -10.19 -11.27 5.95
C ASN A 30 -8.93 -10.65 6.55
N VAL A 31 -8.96 -10.34 7.85
CA VAL A 31 -7.81 -9.86 8.62
C VAL A 31 -7.61 -10.80 9.80
N ASP A 32 -6.48 -11.50 9.81
CA ASP A 32 -6.08 -12.43 10.86
C ASP A 32 -7.15 -13.48 11.24
N GLY A 33 -7.94 -13.92 10.25
CA GLY A 33 -9.01 -14.90 10.44
C GLY A 33 -10.41 -14.29 10.65
N GLU A 34 -10.53 -12.97 10.84
CA GLU A 34 -11.81 -12.27 11.00
C GLU A 34 -12.25 -11.59 9.70
N LEU A 35 -13.55 -11.66 9.38
CA LEU A 35 -14.13 -10.94 8.23
C LEU A 35 -14.59 -9.54 8.66
N ILE A 36 -14.04 -8.50 8.02
CA ILE A 36 -14.24 -7.10 8.42
C ILE A 36 -15.10 -6.27 7.45
N GLY A 37 -15.57 -6.85 6.34
CA GLY A 37 -16.55 -6.24 5.42
C GLY A 37 -16.09 -6.17 3.96
N CYS A 38 -16.91 -5.56 3.09
CA CYS A 38 -16.78 -5.65 1.62
C CYS A 38 -16.09 -4.46 0.91
N GLY A 39 -15.47 -3.54 1.64
CA GLY A 39 -14.71 -2.42 1.05
C GLY A 39 -15.54 -1.29 0.40
N PRO A 40 -14.88 -0.19 -0.02
CA PRO A 40 -13.43 0.02 -0.07
C PRO A 40 -12.78 0.08 1.32
N ALA A 41 -11.50 -0.28 1.41
CA ALA A 41 -10.76 -0.27 2.67
C ALA A 41 -9.37 0.33 2.52
N ASP A 42 -8.96 1.07 3.55
CA ASP A 42 -7.63 1.66 3.69
C ASP A 42 -6.82 0.87 4.72
N PHE A 43 -5.63 0.42 4.33
CA PHE A 43 -4.67 -0.26 5.20
C PHE A 43 -3.43 0.61 5.38
N SER A 44 -2.89 0.62 6.59
CA SER A 44 -1.65 1.36 6.90
C SER A 44 -0.76 0.53 7.80
N ALA A 45 0.53 0.45 7.45
CA ALA A 45 1.54 -0.08 8.34
C ALA A 45 1.90 1.01 9.35
N ILE A 46 1.73 0.73 10.63
CA ILE A 46 2.15 1.61 11.72
C ILE A 46 3.47 1.06 12.29
N PRO A 47 4.64 1.62 11.91
CA PRO A 47 5.92 1.07 12.34
C PRO A 47 6.05 1.21 13.85
N ARG A 48 6.44 0.12 14.52
CA ARG A 48 6.63 0.08 15.98
C ARG A 48 5.36 0.44 16.76
N ALA A 49 4.19 -0.03 16.29
CA ALA A 49 2.92 0.17 16.99
C ALA A 49 2.86 -0.52 18.36
N LEU A 50 3.60 -1.62 18.54
CA LEU A 50 3.57 -2.46 19.74
C LEU A 50 4.98 -2.80 20.20
N ASP A 51 5.16 -2.85 21.52
CA ASP A 51 6.33 -3.45 22.15
C ASP A 51 6.08 -4.95 22.34
N VAL A 52 6.99 -5.77 21.83
CA VAL A 52 6.84 -7.23 21.80
C VAL A 52 8.09 -7.91 22.35
N ILE A 53 7.90 -8.94 23.18
CA ILE A 53 9.00 -9.77 23.68
C ILE A 53 9.48 -10.66 22.54
N VAL A 54 10.77 -10.60 22.23
CA VAL A 54 11.42 -11.39 21.18
C VAL A 54 12.52 -12.28 21.75
N GLY A 55 12.82 -13.37 21.06
CA GLY A 55 13.90 -14.27 21.43
C GLY A 55 15.29 -13.65 21.23
N PRO A 56 16.33 -14.20 21.89
CA PRO A 56 17.71 -13.75 21.69
C PRO A 56 18.11 -13.89 20.22
N GLY A 57 18.77 -12.87 19.67
CA GLY A 57 19.22 -12.84 18.28
C GLY A 57 18.17 -12.38 17.27
N TYR A 58 17.00 -11.90 17.71
CA TYR A 58 16.04 -11.28 16.81
C TYR A 58 16.63 -10.02 16.16
N VAL A 59 16.60 -9.96 14.83
CA VAL A 59 16.94 -8.78 14.04
C VAL A 59 15.65 -8.33 13.34
N PRO A 60 15.13 -7.13 13.64
CA PRO A 60 13.96 -6.61 12.95
C PRO A 60 14.28 -6.41 11.47
N ASP A 61 13.27 -6.64 10.63
CA ASP A 61 13.38 -6.34 9.21
C ASP A 61 13.67 -4.82 9.04
N PRO A 62 14.58 -4.41 8.14
CA PRO A 62 14.96 -3.00 8.02
C PRO A 62 13.73 -2.12 7.74
N LEU A 63 13.53 -1.08 8.55
CA LEU A 63 12.51 -0.05 8.28
C LEU A 63 12.76 0.50 6.89
N GLU A 64 11.78 0.34 5.99
CA GLU A 64 11.98 0.61 4.57
C GLU A 64 12.43 2.05 4.31
N ARG A 65 13.39 2.17 3.39
CA ARG A 65 13.65 3.42 2.66
C ARG A 65 12.37 3.80 1.90
N PRO A 66 11.91 5.06 1.93
CA PRO A 66 10.69 5.45 1.22
C PRO A 66 10.79 5.04 -0.27
N PRO A 67 9.66 4.62 -0.89
CA PRO A 67 9.66 4.26 -2.30
C PRO A 67 10.22 5.45 -3.09
N ARG A 68 11.16 5.17 -4.00
CA ARG A 68 11.55 6.18 -4.98
C ARG A 68 10.29 6.56 -5.76
N PRO A 69 10.00 7.86 -5.96
CA PRO A 69 8.86 8.24 -6.79
C PRO A 69 9.03 7.58 -8.16
N SER A 70 8.13 6.66 -8.49
CA SER A 70 8.02 6.07 -9.81
C SER A 70 7.75 7.23 -10.77
N GLY A 71 8.73 7.58 -11.59
CA GLY A 71 8.68 8.67 -12.55
C GLY A 71 7.71 8.42 -13.71
N HIS A 72 6.43 8.26 -13.42
CA HIS A 72 5.35 8.42 -14.39
C HIS A 72 4.43 9.55 -13.93
N LEU A 73 4.97 10.77 -13.97
CA LEU A 73 4.18 11.99 -14.02
C LEU A 73 3.71 12.20 -15.47
N LEU A 74 2.70 11.42 -15.90
CA LEU A 74 1.96 11.75 -17.11
C LEU A 74 0.90 12.79 -16.73
N GLY A 75 1.26 14.05 -17.03
CA GLY A 75 0.43 15.21 -17.34
C GLY A 75 -0.91 15.37 -16.62
N LEU A 76 -1.03 16.45 -15.84
CA LEU A 76 -2.16 17.40 -15.87
C LEU A 76 -1.82 18.58 -14.94
N ALA A 77 -0.93 19.46 -15.39
CA ALA A 77 -0.91 20.84 -14.93
C ALA A 77 -1.66 21.66 -15.99
N ALA A 78 -2.96 21.85 -15.79
CA ALA A 78 -3.68 22.92 -16.44
C ALA A 78 -3.63 24.14 -15.51
N ASP A 79 -2.56 24.92 -15.63
CA ASP A 79 -2.57 26.31 -15.19
C ASP A 79 -3.50 27.08 -16.13
N SER A 80 -4.65 27.51 -15.62
CA SER A 80 -5.37 28.63 -16.21
C SER A 80 -5.48 29.73 -15.17
N ASN A 81 -4.49 30.63 -15.17
CA ASN A 81 -4.68 31.96 -14.62
C ASN A 81 -3.92 33.02 -15.44
N GLY A 82 -4.70 33.92 -16.06
CA GLY A 82 -4.39 35.34 -16.22
C GLY A 82 -3.25 35.81 -17.14
N ARG A 83 -3.60 36.22 -18.36
CA ARG A 83 -3.14 37.48 -19.01
C ARG A 83 -4.39 38.03 -19.71
N GLY A 84 -4.87 39.25 -19.49
CA GLY A 84 -4.15 40.49 -19.28
C GLY A 84 -4.17 41.27 -20.59
N SER A 85 -5.23 42.06 -20.82
CA SER A 85 -5.28 43.35 -21.54
C SER A 85 -6.69 43.91 -21.43
#